data_AF-A0A1K1M1Z4-F1
#
_entry.id   AF-A0A1K1M1Z4-F1
#
_cell.length_a   1.000
_cell.length_b   1.000
_cell.length_c   1.000
_cell.angle_alpha   90.00
_cell.angle_beta   90.00
_cell.angle_gamma   90.00
#
_symmetry.space_group_name_H-M   'P 1'
#
loop_
_entity.id
_entity.type
_entity.pdbx_description
1 polymer ?
#
loop_
_entity_poly.entity_id
_entity_poly.type
_entity_poly.pdbx_seq_one_letter_code
_entity_poly.pdbx_strand_id
1 'polypeptide(L)'
;MKVPSYMISSYVGRRVITPSQRDVLFHAFSQRMNIIVCGNLGVGKTTFLNAIANELHHMGGHVALVQNFNEFSFRESAKIHPIFTFNSPISDFNQALASAKTGIVINELEAGTSKPLLLALRRGRKNVHFGLSSCSDADHALMRFALLSKTSFNEVPHLIDLVIHLELDSHNNRKIHIKAVDGFDEKTSAFILRDFDSLTDSIKAAS
;
A
#
# COMPACT_ATOMS: atom_id res chain seq x y z
N MET A 1 23.96 -11.35 -8.09
CA MET A 1 23.50 -10.04 -8.62
C MET A 1 23.04 -9.19 -7.44
N LYS A 2 23.47 -7.93 -7.32
CA LYS A 2 23.10 -7.05 -6.20
C LYS A 2 21.64 -6.60 -6.41
N VAL A 3 20.74 -6.93 -5.48
CA VAL A 3 19.34 -6.47 -5.55
C VAL A 3 19.34 -4.93 -5.44
N PRO A 4 18.72 -4.20 -6.37
CA PRO A 4 18.64 -2.75 -6.30
C PRO A 4 18.02 -2.28 -4.99
N SER A 5 18.57 -1.21 -4.41
CA SER A 5 18.19 -0.61 -3.12
C SER A 5 16.74 -0.14 -3.02
N TYR A 6 16.05 -0.08 -4.16
CA TYR A 6 14.70 0.41 -4.35
C TYR A 6 13.68 -0.69 -4.63
N MET A 7 14.03 -1.98 -4.47
CA MET A 7 13.09 -3.11 -4.58
C MET A 7 12.71 -3.64 -3.20
N ILE A 8 11.54 -4.26 -3.06
CA ILE A 8 11.09 -4.88 -1.80
C ILE A 8 12.05 -5.98 -1.37
N SER A 9 12.58 -6.74 -2.32
CA SER A 9 13.59 -7.77 -2.07
C SER A 9 14.84 -7.24 -1.33
N SER A 10 15.20 -5.96 -1.49
CA SER A 10 16.35 -5.36 -0.79
C SER A 10 16.12 -5.15 0.71
N TYR A 11 14.86 -5.11 1.15
CA TYR A 11 14.50 -4.85 2.54
C TYR A 11 14.80 -6.05 3.45
N VAL A 12 14.87 -7.27 2.89
CA VAL A 12 15.32 -8.48 3.62
C VAL A 12 16.78 -8.33 4.03
N GLY A 13 17.65 -7.93 3.10
CA GLY A 13 19.07 -7.70 3.38
C GLY A 13 19.32 -6.57 4.39
N ARG A 14 18.39 -5.61 4.47
CA ARG A 14 18.41 -4.51 5.45
C ARG A 14 17.75 -4.87 6.79
N ARG A 15 17.23 -6.09 6.94
CA ARG A 15 16.48 -6.54 8.13
C ARG A 15 15.28 -5.66 8.48
N VAL A 16 14.68 -5.01 7.48
CA VAL A 16 13.43 -4.23 7.65
C VAL A 16 12.21 -5.14 7.52
N ILE A 17 12.31 -6.17 6.67
CA ILE A 17 11.31 -7.21 6.52
C ILE A 17 11.98 -8.58 6.66
N THR A 18 11.23 -9.60 7.09
CA THR A 18 11.69 -10.99 7.11
C THR A 18 11.51 -11.65 5.74
N PRO A 19 12.17 -12.80 5.45
CA PRO A 19 11.89 -13.58 4.26
C PRO A 19 10.41 -13.99 4.14
N SER A 20 9.78 -14.40 5.25
CA SER A 20 8.35 -14.75 5.26
C SER A 20 7.47 -13.55 4.91
N GLN A 21 7.76 -12.37 5.46
CA GLN A 21 7.04 -11.14 5.10
C GLN A 21 7.24 -10.77 3.63
N ARG A 22 8.44 -10.98 3.07
CA ARG A 22 8.65 -10.80 1.62
C ARG A 22 7.71 -11.73 0.84
N ASP A 23 7.66 -13.01 1.17
CA ASP A 23 6.85 -13.99 0.43
C ASP A 23 5.36 -13.65 0.52
N VAL A 24 4.90 -13.17 1.68
CA VAL A 24 3.57 -12.61 1.88
C VAL A 24 3.29 -11.43 0.96
N LEU A 25 4.20 -10.46 0.86
CA LEU A 25 4.03 -9.30 -0.02
C LEU A 25 3.93 -9.73 -1.49
N PHE A 26 4.78 -10.66 -1.91
CA PHE A 26 4.76 -11.17 -3.30
C PHE A 26 3.48 -11.94 -3.60
N HIS A 27 2.98 -12.72 -2.64
CA HIS A 27 1.67 -13.36 -2.75
C HIS A 27 0.57 -12.30 -2.92
N ALA A 28 0.53 -11.29 -2.06
CA ALA A 28 -0.44 -10.20 -2.15
C ALA A 28 -0.40 -9.46 -3.49
N PHE A 29 0.80 -9.20 -4.02
CA PHE A 29 0.98 -8.59 -5.35
C PHE A 29 0.44 -9.50 -6.46
N SER A 30 0.74 -10.81 -6.40
CA SER A 30 0.23 -11.78 -7.38
C SER A 30 -1.30 -11.89 -7.37
N GLN A 31 -1.91 -11.80 -6.19
CA GLN A 31 -3.36 -11.82 -5.99
C GLN A 31 -4.03 -10.47 -6.25
N ARG A 32 -3.24 -9.45 -6.62
CA ARG A 32 -3.73 -8.10 -6.91
C ARG A 32 -4.51 -7.50 -5.73
N MET A 33 -4.05 -7.76 -4.51
CA MET A 33 -4.66 -7.24 -3.29
C MET A 33 -4.54 -5.71 -3.22
N ASN A 34 -5.55 -5.08 -2.63
CA ASN A 34 -5.59 -3.67 -2.27
C ASN A 34 -4.96 -3.48 -0.89
N ILE A 35 -3.95 -2.62 -0.82
CA ILE A 35 -3.04 -2.53 0.33
C ILE A 35 -2.95 -1.08 0.82
N ILE A 36 -3.15 -0.88 2.11
CA ILE A 36 -2.80 0.37 2.78
C ILE A 36 -1.39 0.25 3.34
N VAL A 37 -0.56 1.25 3.09
CA VAL A 37 0.75 1.40 3.75
C VAL A 37 0.65 2.58 4.70
N CYS A 38 0.72 2.35 6.01
CA CYS A 38 0.50 3.38 7.02
C CYS A 38 1.70 3.55 7.96
N GLY A 39 1.70 4.64 8.72
CA GLY A 39 2.72 4.93 9.73
C GLY A 39 2.97 6.43 9.92
N ASN A 40 3.73 6.78 10.94
CA ASN A 40 4.08 8.17 11.27
C ASN A 40 4.95 8.85 10.19
N LEU A 41 5.16 10.15 10.31
CA LEU A 41 6.08 10.88 9.42
C LEU A 41 7.51 10.36 9.62
N GLY A 42 8.29 10.30 8.55
CA GLY A 42 9.71 9.89 8.61
C GLY A 42 9.98 8.39 8.70
N VAL A 43 8.96 7.53 8.86
CA VAL A 43 9.13 6.06 8.87
C VAL A 43 9.43 5.47 7.48
N GLY A 44 9.42 6.29 6.42
CA GLY A 44 9.82 5.93 5.06
C GLY A 44 8.78 5.20 4.22
N LYS A 45 7.49 5.55 4.41
CA LYS A 45 6.35 5.06 3.61
C LYS A 45 6.53 5.31 2.11
N THR A 46 6.87 6.55 1.72
CA THR A 46 7.12 6.93 0.32
C THR A 46 8.20 6.04 -0.32
N THR A 47 9.30 5.78 0.40
CA THR A 47 10.35 4.88 -0.09
C THR A 47 9.84 3.44 -0.27
N PHE A 48 9.02 2.96 0.67
CA PHE A 48 8.46 1.61 0.62
C PHE A 48 7.43 1.45 -0.51
N LEU A 49 6.53 2.42 -0.70
CA LEU A 49 5.56 2.43 -1.81
C LEU A 49 6.25 2.50 -3.16
N ASN A 50 7.28 3.34 -3.31
CA ASN A 50 8.12 3.33 -4.51
C ASN A 50 8.76 1.97 -4.76
N ALA A 51 9.16 1.26 -3.70
CA ALA A 51 9.69 -0.09 -3.83
C ALA A 51 8.65 -1.12 -4.28
N ILE A 52 7.41 -1.00 -3.79
CA ILE A 52 6.28 -1.80 -4.28
C ILE A 52 6.04 -1.54 -5.77
N ALA A 53 5.99 -0.27 -6.20
CA ALA A 53 5.79 0.08 -7.61
C ALA A 53 6.83 -0.59 -8.51
N ASN A 54 8.12 -0.48 -8.15
CA ASN A 54 9.20 -1.13 -8.87
C ASN A 54 9.05 -2.65 -8.91
N GLU A 55 8.69 -3.29 -7.80
CA GLU A 55 8.49 -4.74 -7.74
C GLU A 55 7.36 -5.18 -8.70
N LEU A 56 6.21 -4.48 -8.67
CA LEU A 56 5.09 -4.75 -9.56
C LEU A 56 5.45 -4.57 -11.04
N HIS A 57 6.32 -3.62 -11.39
CA HIS A 57 6.81 -3.52 -12.76
C HIS A 57 7.63 -4.72 -13.18
N HIS A 58 8.57 -5.16 -12.34
CA HIS A 58 9.42 -6.31 -12.63
C HIS A 58 8.61 -7.60 -12.76
N MET A 59 7.45 -7.67 -12.10
CA MET A 59 6.43 -8.72 -12.28
C MET A 59 5.63 -8.58 -13.60
N GLY A 60 5.97 -7.64 -14.48
CA GLY A 60 5.29 -7.39 -15.76
C GLY A 60 4.13 -6.39 -15.69
N GLY A 61 4.01 -5.64 -14.59
CA GLY A 61 2.91 -4.71 -14.36
C GLY A 61 3.06 -3.36 -15.06
N HIS A 62 2.03 -2.96 -15.82
CA HIS A 62 1.78 -1.55 -16.17
C HIS A 62 1.12 -0.80 -15.01
N VAL A 63 1.96 -0.37 -14.06
CA VAL A 63 1.55 0.33 -12.84
C VAL A 63 1.72 1.83 -13.00
N ALA A 64 0.71 2.62 -12.60
CA ALA A 64 0.86 4.08 -12.46
C ALA A 64 1.35 4.42 -11.05
N LEU A 65 2.35 5.30 -10.96
CA LEU A 65 2.81 5.87 -9.70
C LEU A 65 2.29 7.29 -9.58
N VAL A 66 1.60 7.58 -8.47
CA VAL A 66 1.04 8.88 -8.16
C VAL A 66 1.71 9.42 -6.90
N GLN A 67 2.31 10.61 -6.98
CA GLN A 67 3.13 11.15 -5.90
C GLN A 67 3.00 12.68 -5.80
N ASN A 68 3.34 13.26 -4.64
CA ASN A 68 3.38 14.71 -4.51
C ASN A 68 4.62 15.29 -5.25
N PHE A 69 4.47 16.45 -5.89
CA PHE A 69 5.57 17.11 -6.62
C PHE A 69 6.74 17.47 -5.70
N ASN A 70 6.47 17.83 -4.45
CA ASN A 70 7.50 18.26 -3.50
C ASN A 70 8.36 17.10 -2.95
N GLU A 71 7.87 15.87 -3.05
CA GLU A 71 8.63 14.65 -2.70
C GLU A 71 9.34 14.04 -3.92
N PHE A 72 9.29 14.72 -5.08
CA PHE A 72 9.92 14.28 -6.31
C PHE A 72 11.44 14.27 -6.16
N SER A 73 11.98 13.09 -5.86
CA SER A 73 13.42 12.86 -5.80
C SER A 73 13.75 11.55 -6.50
N PHE A 74 13.58 11.48 -7.83
CA PHE A 74 13.93 10.24 -8.54
C PHE A 74 14.29 10.39 -10.04
N ARG A 75 15.38 9.71 -10.45
CA ARG A 75 15.91 9.66 -11.84
C ARG A 75 15.83 8.27 -12.52
N GLU A 76 15.53 7.18 -11.81
CA GLU A 76 15.48 5.82 -12.39
C GLU A 76 14.06 5.21 -12.53
N SER A 77 13.17 5.34 -11.54
CA SER A 77 11.79 4.81 -11.57
C SER A 77 10.88 5.45 -12.62
N ALA A 78 11.18 6.69 -13.05
CA ALA A 78 10.43 7.40 -14.09
C ALA A 78 10.56 6.75 -15.48
N LYS A 79 11.61 5.93 -15.71
CA LYS A 79 11.73 5.16 -16.96
C LYS A 79 10.81 3.94 -16.99
N ILE A 80 10.29 3.55 -15.83
CA ILE A 80 9.67 2.25 -15.57
C ILE A 80 8.14 2.40 -15.45
N HIS A 81 7.65 3.58 -15.04
CA HIS A 81 6.24 3.87 -14.84
C HIS A 81 5.82 5.24 -15.37
N PRO A 82 4.56 5.40 -15.84
CA PRO A 82 3.98 6.73 -15.91
C PRO A 82 3.88 7.32 -14.50
N ILE A 83 4.49 8.48 -14.29
CA ILE A 83 4.47 9.23 -13.04
C ILE A 83 3.48 10.39 -13.17
N PHE A 84 2.55 10.46 -12.22
CA PHE A 84 1.61 11.56 -12.07
C PHE A 84 1.95 12.32 -10.79
N THR A 85 2.13 13.64 -10.88
CA THR A 85 2.50 14.48 -9.74
C THR A 85 1.35 15.36 -9.27
N PHE A 86 1.04 15.32 -7.97
CA PHE A 86 0.08 16.23 -7.34
C PHE A 86 0.70 17.61 -7.13
N ASN A 87 0.63 18.44 -8.17
CA ASN A 87 0.51 19.91 -8.09
C ASN A 87 -0.56 20.41 -9.10
N SER A 88 -1.34 19.47 -9.65
CA SER A 88 -2.30 19.65 -10.75
C SER A 88 -3.66 19.02 -10.39
N PRO A 89 -4.77 19.47 -11.00
CA PRO A 89 -6.15 19.15 -10.61
C PRO A 89 -6.48 17.64 -10.58
N ILE A 90 -7.60 17.28 -9.94
CA ILE A 90 -8.21 15.94 -9.88
C ILE A 90 -8.21 15.18 -11.23
N SER A 91 -8.15 15.91 -12.36
CA SER A 91 -7.95 15.37 -13.70
C SER A 91 -6.79 14.38 -13.81
N ASP A 92 -5.64 14.70 -13.21
CA ASP A 92 -4.41 13.92 -13.36
C ASP A 92 -4.53 12.60 -12.58
N PHE A 93 -5.22 12.63 -11.44
CA PHE A 93 -5.55 11.42 -10.69
C PHE A 93 -6.51 10.51 -11.45
N ASN A 94 -7.56 11.08 -12.04
CA ASN A 94 -8.49 10.31 -12.87
C ASN A 94 -7.80 9.72 -14.10
N GLN A 95 -6.86 10.45 -14.71
CA GLN A 95 -6.05 9.95 -15.81
C GLN A 95 -5.10 8.83 -15.34
N ALA A 96 -4.50 8.95 -14.16
CA ALA A 96 -3.69 7.89 -13.56
C ALA A 96 -4.52 6.62 -13.35
N LEU A 97 -5.73 6.75 -12.78
CA LEU A 97 -6.66 5.63 -12.59
C LEU A 97 -7.05 4.97 -13.92
N ALA A 98 -7.32 5.77 -14.96
CA ALA A 98 -7.72 5.27 -16.28
C ALA A 98 -6.57 4.60 -17.04
N SER A 99 -5.35 5.12 -16.94
CA SER A 99 -4.18 4.65 -17.69
C SER A 99 -3.51 3.41 -17.09
N ALA A 100 -3.59 3.24 -15.77
CA ALA A 100 -3.02 2.07 -15.12
C ALA A 100 -3.79 0.79 -15.50
N LYS A 101 -3.08 -0.18 -16.07
CA LYS A 101 -3.69 -1.46 -16.51
C LYS A 101 -3.62 -2.53 -15.43
N THR A 102 -2.50 -2.62 -14.71
CA THR A 102 -2.27 -3.73 -13.78
C THR A 102 -2.35 -3.32 -12.31
N GLY A 103 -2.04 -2.07 -11.96
CA GLY A 103 -2.13 -1.57 -10.58
C GLY A 103 -1.84 -0.08 -10.48
N ILE A 104 -2.07 0.49 -9.31
CA ILE A 104 -1.80 1.90 -9.01
C ILE A 104 -1.13 1.99 -7.64
N VAL A 105 -0.07 2.79 -7.56
CA VAL A 105 0.63 3.10 -6.32
C VAL A 105 0.49 4.59 -6.05
N ILE A 106 0.02 4.95 -4.86
CA ILE A 106 -0.21 6.34 -4.44
C ILE A 106 0.62 6.59 -3.18
N ASN A 107 1.61 7.47 -3.25
CA ASN A 107 2.54 7.66 -2.14
C ASN A 107 1.88 8.21 -0.87
N GLU A 108 0.88 9.06 -1.02
CA GLU A 108 0.04 9.56 0.07
C GLU A 108 -1.37 9.81 -0.47
N LEU A 109 -2.38 9.28 0.22
CA LEU A 109 -3.77 9.56 -0.11
C LEU A 109 -4.21 10.86 0.55
N GLU A 110 -4.64 11.81 -0.26
CA GLU A 110 -5.10 13.12 0.20
C GLU A 110 -6.63 13.25 0.10
N ALA A 111 -7.20 14.22 0.81
CA ALA A 111 -8.65 14.44 0.84
C ALA A 111 -9.25 14.71 -0.55
N GLY A 112 -8.49 15.34 -1.45
CA GLY A 112 -8.93 15.62 -2.83
C GLY A 112 -9.04 14.38 -3.71
N THR A 113 -8.35 13.28 -3.36
CA THR A 113 -8.18 12.08 -4.20
C THR A 113 -8.81 10.83 -3.58
N SER A 114 -9.17 10.88 -2.30
CA SER A 114 -9.85 9.81 -1.58
C SER A 114 -11.18 9.39 -2.20
N LYS A 115 -12.04 10.35 -2.57
CA LYS A 115 -13.36 10.06 -3.15
C LYS A 115 -13.26 9.41 -4.55
N PRO A 116 -12.47 9.95 -5.51
CA PRO A 116 -12.23 9.24 -6.77
C PRO A 116 -11.66 7.83 -6.59
N LEU A 117 -10.74 7.65 -5.63
CA LEU A 117 -10.18 6.33 -5.33
C LEU A 117 -11.24 5.36 -4.81
N LEU A 118 -12.07 5.79 -3.85
CA LEU A 118 -13.17 5.00 -3.31
C LEU A 118 -14.12 4.54 -4.43
N LEU A 119 -14.48 5.44 -5.36
CA LEU A 119 -15.33 5.08 -6.50
C LEU A 119 -14.66 4.06 -7.43
N ALA A 120 -13.35 4.13 -7.61
CA ALA A 120 -12.61 3.11 -8.37
C ALA A 120 -12.62 1.77 -7.65
N LEU A 121 -12.34 1.73 -6.34
CA LEU A 121 -12.37 0.52 -5.53
C LEU A 121 -13.76 -0.15 -5.56
N ARG A 122 -14.84 0.63 -5.39
CA ARG A 122 -16.24 0.15 -5.51
C ARG A 122 -16.58 -0.46 -6.86
N ARG A 123 -15.89 -0.05 -7.94
CA ARG A 123 -16.03 -0.63 -9.29
C ARG A 123 -15.16 -1.86 -9.50
N GLY A 124 -14.55 -2.40 -8.43
CA GLY A 124 -13.70 -3.58 -8.48
C GLY A 124 -12.27 -3.29 -8.91
N ARG A 125 -11.78 -2.04 -8.77
CA ARG A 125 -10.36 -1.75 -9.00
C ARG A 125 -9.53 -2.53 -7.98
N LYS A 126 -8.63 -3.36 -8.50
CA LYS A 126 -7.69 -4.19 -7.75
C LYS A 126 -6.26 -3.68 -7.88
N ASN A 127 -5.37 -4.21 -7.05
CA ASN A 127 -3.94 -3.88 -7.01
C ASN A 127 -3.69 -2.38 -6.78
N VAL A 128 -4.44 -1.80 -5.84
CA VAL A 128 -4.31 -0.42 -5.41
C VAL A 128 -3.50 -0.39 -4.12
N HIS A 129 -2.33 0.25 -4.15
CA HIS A 129 -1.48 0.40 -2.97
C HIS A 129 -1.33 1.87 -2.62
N PHE A 130 -1.68 2.29 -1.41
CA PHE A 130 -1.65 3.71 -1.06
C PHE A 130 -1.17 4.02 0.35
N GLY A 131 -0.48 5.15 0.47
CA GLY A 131 0.06 5.65 1.73
C GLY A 131 -0.97 6.41 2.56
N LEU A 132 -0.93 6.20 3.88
CA LEU A 132 -1.61 7.06 4.86
C LEU A 132 -0.66 7.48 5.98
N SER A 133 -0.50 8.78 6.17
CA SER A 133 0.28 9.36 7.25
C SER A 133 -0.51 9.48 8.56
N SER A 134 0.23 9.66 9.67
CA SER A 134 -0.32 9.87 11.02
C SER A 134 -1.25 8.75 11.49
N CYS A 135 -0.81 7.51 11.26
CA CYS A 135 -1.48 6.30 11.75
C CYS A 135 -0.53 5.60 12.73
N SER A 136 -1.02 5.19 13.91
CA SER A 136 -0.23 4.45 14.89
C SER A 136 -0.26 2.94 14.70
N ASP A 137 -1.21 2.43 13.93
CA ASP A 137 -1.44 1.01 13.71
C ASP A 137 -2.37 0.79 12.50
N ALA A 138 -2.74 -0.47 12.26
CA ALA A 138 -3.57 -0.88 11.15
C ALA A 138 -5.05 -0.48 11.29
N ASP A 139 -5.59 -0.51 12.52
CA ASP A 139 -6.99 -0.17 12.78
C ASP A 139 -7.22 1.35 12.55
N HIS A 140 -6.33 2.18 13.09
CA HIS A 140 -6.31 3.62 12.82
C HIS A 140 -6.18 3.96 11.34
N ALA A 141 -5.42 3.18 10.56
CA ALA A 141 -5.28 3.41 9.12
C ALA A 141 -6.60 3.14 8.36
N LEU A 142 -7.32 2.09 8.73
CA LEU A 142 -8.63 1.77 8.14
C LEU A 142 -9.70 2.79 8.55
N MET A 143 -9.72 3.20 9.82
CA MET A 143 -10.57 4.29 10.29
C MET A 143 -10.28 5.58 9.52
N ARG A 144 -9.00 5.95 9.37
CA ARG A 144 -8.59 7.14 8.64
C ARG A 144 -9.01 7.08 7.17
N PHE A 145 -8.85 5.92 6.51
CA PHE A 145 -9.31 5.74 5.13
C PHE A 145 -10.82 5.94 5.00
N ALA A 146 -11.62 5.35 5.90
CA ALA A 146 -13.07 5.51 5.92
C ALA A 146 -13.48 6.97 6.07
N LEU A 147 -12.90 7.68 7.05
CA LEU A 147 -13.20 9.09 7.31
C LEU A 147 -12.77 10.00 6.14
N LEU A 148 -11.56 9.80 5.62
CA LEU A 148 -11.02 10.60 4.50
C LEU A 148 -11.83 10.41 3.22
N SER A 149 -12.29 9.18 2.97
CA SER A 149 -13.08 8.82 1.79
C SER A 149 -14.58 9.02 1.99
N LYS A 150 -15.02 9.30 3.23
CA LYS A 150 -16.42 9.43 3.65
C LYS A 150 -17.23 8.17 3.32
N THR A 151 -16.67 7.01 3.65
CA THR A 151 -17.36 5.71 3.59
C THR A 151 -17.64 5.17 4.99
N SER A 152 -18.56 4.20 5.10
CA SER A 152 -18.80 3.46 6.34
C SER A 152 -17.65 2.51 6.65
N PHE A 153 -17.40 2.27 7.94
CA PHE A 153 -16.40 1.30 8.37
C PHE A 153 -16.71 -0.11 7.88
N ASN A 154 -18.00 -0.47 7.79
CA ASN A 154 -18.45 -1.75 7.23
C ASN A 154 -18.07 -1.97 5.77
N GLU A 155 -17.90 -0.92 4.97
CA GLU A 155 -17.52 -1.08 3.56
C GLU A 155 -16.02 -1.36 3.42
N VAL A 156 -15.18 -0.86 4.33
CA VAL A 156 -13.72 -0.91 4.20
C VAL A 156 -13.16 -2.34 4.03
N PRO A 157 -13.60 -3.36 4.78
CA PRO A 157 -13.12 -4.73 4.61
C PRO A 157 -13.42 -5.34 3.23
N HIS A 158 -14.38 -4.80 2.49
CA HIS A 158 -14.67 -5.23 1.12
C HIS A 158 -13.79 -4.53 0.07
N LEU A 159 -13.07 -3.48 0.46
CA LEU A 159 -12.28 -2.64 -0.44
C LEU A 159 -10.77 -2.83 -0.23
N ILE A 160 -10.36 -3.16 1.00
CA ILE A 160 -8.97 -3.25 1.43
C ILE A 160 -8.71 -4.66 1.96
N ASP A 161 -7.71 -5.34 1.41
CA ASP A 161 -7.35 -6.70 1.81
C ASP A 161 -6.29 -6.69 2.92
N LEU A 162 -5.38 -5.70 2.88
CA LEU A 162 -4.17 -5.67 3.68
C LEU A 162 -3.82 -4.28 4.20
N VAL A 163 -3.25 -4.26 5.40
CA VAL A 163 -2.58 -3.08 5.95
C VAL A 163 -1.14 -3.43 6.32
N ILE A 164 -0.20 -2.63 5.85
CA ILE A 164 1.21 -2.68 6.19
C ILE A 164 1.52 -1.45 7.03
N HIS A 165 1.73 -1.64 8.33
CA HIS A 165 2.12 -0.58 9.24
C HIS A 165 3.64 -0.50 9.35
N LEU A 166 4.23 0.65 9.00
CA LEU A 166 5.65 0.95 9.16
C LEU A 166 5.89 1.76 10.43
N GLU A 167 6.83 1.31 11.23
CA GLU A 167 7.27 2.02 12.43
C GLU A 167 8.79 2.00 12.58
N LEU A 168 9.28 2.88 13.46
CA LEU A 168 10.65 2.84 13.97
C LEU A 168 10.58 2.31 15.40
N ASP A 169 11.40 1.31 15.72
CA ASP A 169 11.53 0.84 17.09
C ASP A 169 12.36 1.81 17.95
N SER A 170 12.51 1.49 19.24
CA SER A 170 13.30 2.28 20.21
C SER A 170 14.76 2.50 19.80
N HIS A 171 15.28 1.71 18.85
CA HIS A 171 16.63 1.80 18.33
C HIS A 171 16.69 2.45 16.92
N ASN A 172 15.61 3.09 16.48
CA ASN A 172 15.44 3.64 15.13
C ASN A 172 15.55 2.59 14.01
N ASN A 173 15.39 1.30 14.32
CA ASN A 173 15.29 0.29 13.27
C ASN A 173 13.87 0.28 12.72
N ARG A 174 13.77 0.25 11.40
CA ARG A 174 12.48 0.18 10.73
C ARG A 174 11.92 -1.24 10.80
N LYS A 175 10.66 -1.36 11.16
CA LYS A 175 9.90 -2.62 11.16
C LYS A 175 8.59 -2.45 10.41
N ILE A 176 8.07 -3.56 9.92
CA ILE A 176 6.73 -3.62 9.35
C ILE A 176 5.87 -4.64 10.07
N HIS A 177 4.59 -4.32 10.19
CA HIS A 177 3.53 -5.23 10.64
C HIS A 177 2.53 -5.40 9.51
N ILE A 178 2.21 -6.63 9.13
CA ILE A 178 1.29 -6.93 8.04
C ILE A 178 0.03 -7.55 8.63
N LYS A 179 -1.12 -6.89 8.44
CA LYS A 179 -2.43 -7.33 8.93
C LYS A 179 -3.38 -7.54 7.76
N ALA A 180 -4.00 -8.73 7.69
CA ALA A 180 -5.17 -8.96 6.84
C ALA A 180 -6.41 -8.28 7.43
N VAL A 181 -7.27 -7.78 6.57
CA VAL A 181 -8.54 -7.16 6.93
C VAL A 181 -9.66 -8.19 6.70
N ASP A 182 -10.14 -8.80 7.78
CA ASP A 182 -11.14 -9.88 7.69
C ASP A 182 -12.58 -9.35 7.84
N GLY A 183 -12.78 -8.18 8.48
CA GLY A 183 -14.11 -7.62 8.71
C GLY A 183 -14.15 -6.37 9.60
N PHE A 184 -15.36 -5.94 9.97
CA PHE A 184 -15.60 -4.90 10.96
C PHE A 184 -16.70 -5.38 11.91
N ASP A 185 -16.46 -5.31 13.22
CA ASP A 185 -17.45 -5.65 14.24
C ASP A 185 -18.16 -4.38 14.71
N GLU A 186 -19.44 -4.24 14.34
CA GLU A 186 -20.26 -3.09 14.73
C GLU A 186 -20.47 -2.98 16.25
N LYS A 187 -20.47 -4.10 16.98
CA LYS A 187 -20.71 -4.10 18.43
C LYS A 187 -19.54 -3.50 19.19
N THR A 188 -18.32 -3.84 18.77
CA THR A 188 -17.09 -3.31 19.37
C THR A 188 -16.57 -2.08 18.65
N SER A 189 -17.15 -1.73 17.49
CA SER A 189 -16.68 -0.65 16.60
C SER A 189 -15.20 -0.79 16.25
N ALA A 190 -14.76 -2.02 15.94
CA ALA A 190 -13.35 -2.33 15.67
C ALA A 190 -13.19 -3.18 14.41
N PHE A 191 -12.06 -3.01 13.71
CA PHE A 191 -11.74 -3.88 12.58
C PHE A 191 -11.29 -5.25 13.07
N ILE A 192 -11.75 -6.29 12.38
CA ILE A 192 -11.30 -7.67 12.60
C ILE A 192 -10.03 -7.84 11.77
N LEU A 193 -8.90 -7.85 12.45
CA LEU A 193 -7.58 -7.92 11.86
C LEU A 193 -6.86 -9.19 12.27
N ARG A 194 -6.11 -9.75 11.33
CA ARG A 194 -5.33 -10.97 11.57
C ARG A 194 -3.90 -10.79 11.11
N ASP A 195 -2.96 -11.20 11.95
CA ASP A 195 -1.54 -11.19 11.59
C ASP A 195 -1.32 -12.06 10.36
N PHE A 196 -0.75 -11.47 9.31
CA PHE A 196 -0.60 -12.19 8.05
C PHE A 196 0.42 -13.34 8.17
N ASP A 197 1.27 -13.35 9.20
CA ASP A 197 2.12 -14.51 9.52
C ASP A 197 1.27 -15.80 9.73
N SER A 198 0.01 -15.68 10.17
CA SER A 198 -0.94 -16.80 10.28
C SER A 198 -1.49 -17.31 8.93
N LEU A 199 -1.41 -16.53 7.84
CA LEU A 199 -1.77 -17.02 6.50
C LEU A 199 -0.69 -17.93 5.92
N THR A 200 0.55 -17.84 6.40
CA THR A 200 1.65 -18.69 5.91
C THR A 200 1.33 -20.17 6.07
N ASP A 201 0.62 -20.55 7.14
CA ASP A 201 0.19 -21.93 7.36
C ASP A 201 -0.88 -22.36 6.35
N SER A 202 -1.82 -21.46 6.00
CA SER A 202 -2.84 -21.70 4.99
C SER A 202 -2.30 -21.72 3.56
N ILE A 203 -1.30 -20.89 3.24
CA ILE A 203 -0.65 -20.85 1.92
C ILE A 203 0.22 -22.11 1.73
N LYS A 204 0.89 -22.59 2.77
CA LYS A 204 1.64 -23.86 2.75
C LYS A 204 0.74 -25.10 2.67
N ALA A 205 -0.48 -25.03 3.20
CA ALA A 205 -1.45 -26.12 3.10
C ALA A 205 -2.15 -26.19 1.71
N ALA A 206 -2.09 -25.10 0.94
CA ALA A 206 -2.69 -24.97 -0.39
C ALA A 206 -1.67 -25.01 -1.55
N SER A 207 -0.40 -25.31 -1.25
CA SER A 207 0.68 -25.55 -2.23
C SER A 207 1.20 -26.98 -2.14
#